data_AF-A0A7L2QCN7-F1
#
_entry.id   AF-A0A7L2QCN7-F1
#
_cell.length_a   1.000
_cell.length_b   1.000
_cell.length_c   1.000
_cell.angle_alpha   90.00
_cell.angle_beta   90.00
_cell.angle_gamma   90.00
#
_symmetry.space_group_name_H-M   'P 1'
#
loop_
_entity.id
_entity.type
_entity.pdbx_description
1 polymer ?
#
loop_
_entity_poly.entity_id
_entity_poly.type
_entity_poly.pdbx_seq_one_letter_code
_entity_poly.pdbx_strand_id
1 'polypeptide(L)'
;QGTGALFRIRLAGGSAPCTYLSPQDPRPLCHPAIDRALQLCGAGGPPHVRLTVEWDMSTKERLFGSIQEEVVQDAESVWQQQQAHGQQHSCTLDECFQLYTKEEQLAPDDAWRCPHCKVPQQGTVKLSLWTLPDILIIHLKRFRQVAEQRHKLTTLVRFPLRGLDMAPHVAQRGQPGGQLLGRWAPWQHPLRLPPGCPRDHLYDLYAVCNHHGSMQGGHYTAFCCNALDGRWYSYDDSRVEWVREAEVSTRSAYILFYQRRRA
;
A
#
# COMPACT_ATOMS: atom_id res chain seq x y z
N GLN A 1 2.49 42.43 33.92
CA GLN A 1 1.69 41.62 32.98
C GLN A 1 2.31 41.80 31.60
N GLY A 2 3.23 40.91 31.22
CA GLY A 2 3.92 40.99 29.94
C GLY A 2 3.07 40.35 28.85
N THR A 3 2.62 41.14 27.88
CA THR A 3 2.01 40.66 26.62
C THR A 3 3.10 40.02 25.76
N GLY A 4 3.58 38.84 26.15
CA GLY A 4 4.44 38.01 25.30
C GLY A 4 3.63 37.51 24.09
N ALA A 5 4.20 37.62 22.89
CA ALA A 5 3.57 37.13 21.67
C ALA A 5 3.29 35.61 21.79
N LEU A 6 2.03 35.20 21.59
CA LEU A 6 1.58 33.82 21.72
C LEU A 6 2.20 32.88 20.67
N PHE A 7 2.52 33.43 19.51
CA PHE A 7 3.17 32.70 18.43
C PHE A 7 4.02 33.66 17.61
N ARG A 8 4.93 33.10 16.81
CA ARG A 8 5.74 33.81 15.84
C ARG A 8 5.49 33.20 14.47
N ILE A 9 5.44 34.05 13.44
CA ILE A 9 5.34 33.59 12.06
C ILE A 9 6.68 33.84 11.39
N ARG A 10 7.23 32.84 10.72
CA ARG A 10 8.39 33.01 9.85
C ARG A 10 8.10 32.54 8.44
N LEU A 11 8.79 33.16 7.49
CA LEU A 11 8.81 32.70 6.11
C LEU A 11 9.68 31.44 6.01
N ALA A 12 9.16 30.40 5.37
CA ALA A 12 9.82 29.12 5.18
C ALA A 12 10.22 28.92 3.71
N GLY A 13 11.47 28.51 3.48
CA GLY A 13 11.99 28.24 2.13
C GLY A 13 12.65 29.46 1.48
N GLY A 14 13.97 29.38 1.34
CA GLY A 14 14.85 30.40 0.73
C GLY A 14 16.26 30.27 1.30
N SER A 15 17.30 30.59 0.53
CA SER A 15 18.71 30.57 0.97
C SER A 15 19.08 31.70 1.94
N ALA A 16 18.11 32.53 2.32
CA ALA A 16 18.28 33.70 3.17
C ALA A 16 18.10 33.36 4.67
N PRO A 17 18.67 34.17 5.60
CA PRO A 17 18.48 33.99 7.03
C PRO A 17 16.99 34.03 7.42
N CYS A 18 16.64 33.26 8.46
CA CYS A 18 15.27 33.16 8.98
C CYS A 18 14.65 34.55 9.18
N THR A 19 13.62 34.87 8.39
CA THR A 19 12.90 36.15 8.48
C THR A 19 11.58 35.93 9.21
N TYR A 20 11.49 36.50 10.42
CA TYR A 20 10.25 36.52 11.19
C TYR A 20 9.41 37.73 10.79
N LEU A 21 8.11 37.52 10.65
CA LEU A 21 7.15 38.59 10.45
C LEU A 21 6.82 39.19 11.82
N SER A 22 6.93 40.52 11.92
CA SER A 22 6.61 41.23 13.15
C SER A 22 5.10 41.16 13.42
N PRO A 23 4.67 40.78 14.63
CA PRO A 23 3.26 40.80 14.98
C PRO A 23 2.71 42.24 15.16
N GLN A 24 3.57 43.25 15.22
CA GLN A 24 3.17 44.66 15.25
C GLN A 24 3.04 45.28 13.85
N ASP A 25 3.41 44.56 12.79
CA ASP A 25 3.24 45.04 11.42
C ASP A 25 1.75 44.93 11.02
N PRO A 26 1.08 46.03 10.63
CA PRO A 26 -0.32 45.99 10.19
C PRO A 26 -0.50 45.30 8.82
N ARG A 27 0.58 45.10 8.05
CA ARG A 27 0.55 44.47 6.73
C ARG A 27 1.72 43.48 6.58
N PRO A 28 1.74 42.38 7.36
CA PRO A 28 2.86 41.45 7.41
C PRO A 28 3.06 40.68 6.09
N LEU A 29 2.02 40.61 5.25
CA LEU A 29 2.09 40.02 3.90
C LEU A 29 2.63 40.98 2.84
N CYS A 30 2.75 42.28 3.13
CA CYS A 30 3.38 43.27 2.27
C CYS A 30 4.87 43.49 2.65
N HIS A 31 5.46 42.53 3.35
CA HIS A 31 6.84 42.60 3.79
C HIS A 31 7.79 42.25 2.62
N PRO A 32 8.92 42.95 2.42
CA PRO A 32 9.82 42.70 1.28
C PRO A 32 10.33 41.26 1.15
N ALA A 33 10.35 40.50 2.25
CA ALA A 33 10.70 39.09 2.23
C ALA A 33 9.63 38.21 1.56
N ILE A 34 8.36 38.58 1.69
CA ILE A 34 7.22 37.91 1.04
C ILE A 34 7.30 38.11 -0.47
N ASP A 35 7.59 39.35 -0.92
CA ASP A 35 7.77 39.66 -2.34
C ASP A 35 8.91 38.84 -2.96
N ARG A 36 10.05 38.75 -2.25
CA ARG A 36 11.17 37.91 -2.70
C ARG A 36 10.81 36.42 -2.76
N ALA A 37 10.03 35.91 -1.81
CA ALA A 37 9.59 34.52 -1.81
C ALA A 37 8.69 34.20 -3.01
N LEU A 38 7.78 35.12 -3.33
CA LEU A 38 6.90 35.01 -4.50
C LEU A 38 7.71 35.02 -5.81
N GLN A 39 8.76 35.84 -5.89
CA GLN A 39 9.66 35.87 -7.06
C GLN A 39 10.48 34.59 -7.25
N LEU A 40 10.69 33.82 -6.18
CA LEU A 40 11.46 32.56 -6.19
C LEU A 40 10.58 31.31 -6.44
N CYS A 41 9.28 31.47 -6.67
CA CYS A 41 8.38 30.38 -7.00
C CYS A 41 8.77 29.75 -8.36
N GLY A 42 9.08 28.45 -8.37
CA GLY A 42 9.40 27.72 -9.60
C GLY A 42 8.19 27.49 -10.52
N ALA A 43 8.44 27.06 -11.75
CA ALA A 43 7.45 26.95 -12.84
C ALA A 43 6.36 25.86 -12.66
N GLY A 44 6.17 25.32 -11.45
CA GLY A 44 5.34 24.13 -11.16
C GLY A 44 3.98 24.38 -10.53
N GLY A 45 3.48 25.62 -10.49
CA GLY A 45 2.18 25.93 -9.89
C GLY A 45 1.93 27.42 -9.67
N PRO A 46 0.81 27.81 -9.03
CA PRO A 46 0.53 29.19 -8.68
C PRO A 46 1.63 29.75 -7.74
N PRO A 47 1.96 31.05 -7.84
CA PRO A 47 2.84 31.71 -6.88
C PRO A 47 2.31 31.52 -5.45
N HIS A 48 3.17 31.11 -4.53
CA HIS A 48 2.79 30.84 -3.15
C HIS A 48 3.92 31.17 -2.18
N VAL A 49 3.56 31.44 -0.92
CA VAL A 49 4.52 31.56 0.17
C VAL A 49 4.26 30.49 1.21
N ARG A 50 5.33 29.92 1.77
CA ARG A 50 5.23 28.98 2.88
C ARG A 50 5.52 29.73 4.17
N LEU A 51 4.60 29.67 5.12
CA LEU A 51 4.76 30.25 6.44
C LEU A 51 4.86 29.14 7.48
N THR A 52 5.72 29.32 8.47
CA THR A 52 5.81 28.46 9.65
C THR A 52 5.36 29.27 10.85
N VAL A 53 4.35 28.77 11.55
CA VAL A 53 3.88 29.33 12.81
C VAL A 53 4.50 28.54 13.94
N GLU A 54 5.15 29.24 14.86
CA GLU A 54 5.89 28.67 15.98
C GLU A 54 5.31 29.20 17.29
N TRP A 55 5.08 28.31 18.24
CA TRP A 55 4.65 28.65 19.61
C TRP A 55 5.35 27.71 20.59
N ASP A 56 5.50 28.15 21.83
CA ASP A 56 6.03 27.31 22.89
C ASP A 56 4.98 26.30 23.40
N MET A 57 5.44 25.22 24.04
CA MET A 57 4.54 24.17 24.53
C MET A 57 3.56 24.67 25.60
N SER A 58 3.95 25.63 26.45
CA SER A 58 3.04 26.20 27.44
C SER A 58 1.90 26.98 26.79
N THR A 59 2.17 27.65 25.67
CA THR A 59 1.15 28.34 24.88
C THR A 59 0.25 27.36 24.12
N LYS A 60 0.80 26.26 23.60
CA LYS A 60 0.01 25.18 23.02
C LYS A 60 -0.99 24.60 24.04
N GLU A 61 -0.50 24.23 25.22
CA GLU A 61 -1.32 23.62 26.28
C GLU A 61 -2.38 24.60 26.80
N ARG A 62 -2.04 25.88 26.94
CA ARG A 62 -2.98 26.92 27.38
C ARG A 62 -4.08 27.21 26.38
N LEU A 63 -3.75 27.26 25.08
CA LEU A 63 -4.72 27.64 24.04
C LEU A 63 -5.53 26.45 23.51
N PHE A 64 -4.91 25.27 23.42
CA PHE A 64 -5.49 24.09 22.78
C PHE A 64 -5.64 22.88 23.72
N GLY A 65 -5.19 22.97 24.98
CA GLY A 65 -5.25 21.86 25.94
C GLY A 65 -4.39 20.64 25.54
N SER A 66 -4.67 19.49 26.18
CA SER A 66 -4.29 18.21 25.60
C SER A 66 -5.31 17.87 24.52
N ILE A 67 -4.95 18.06 23.25
CA ILE A 67 -5.76 17.56 22.13
C ILE A 67 -5.68 16.03 22.17
N GLN A 68 -6.49 15.43 23.05
CA GLN A 68 -6.89 14.04 22.94
C GLN A 68 -8.18 14.10 22.10
N GLU A 69 -8.03 13.92 20.80
CA GLU A 69 -9.11 13.82 19.81
C GLU A 69 -9.96 15.09 19.65
N GLU A 70 -9.49 16.00 18.80
CA GLU A 70 -10.41 16.88 18.08
C GLU A 70 -11.27 15.98 17.18
N VAL A 71 -12.51 15.69 17.61
CA VAL A 71 -13.50 15.01 16.77
C VAL A 71 -13.96 16.01 15.73
N VAL A 72 -13.21 16.10 14.63
CA VAL A 72 -13.63 16.84 13.44
C VAL A 72 -14.90 16.15 12.93
N GLN A 73 -16.03 16.86 12.95
CA GLN A 73 -17.24 16.35 12.32
C GLN A 73 -17.02 16.28 10.81
N ASP A 74 -17.08 15.06 10.28
CA ASP A 74 -17.00 14.80 8.85
C ASP A 74 -18.08 15.61 8.11
N ALA A 75 -17.66 16.30 7.04
CA ALA A 75 -18.59 17.02 6.18
C ALA A 75 -19.55 16.04 5.47
N GLU A 76 -20.72 16.54 5.05
CA GLU A 76 -21.72 15.72 4.32
C GLU A 76 -21.12 15.01 3.10
N SER A 77 -20.18 15.65 2.39
CA SER A 77 -19.46 15.06 1.26
C SER A 77 -18.61 13.84 1.66
N VAL A 78 -18.05 13.82 2.87
CA VAL A 78 -17.33 12.67 3.41
C VAL A 78 -18.29 11.53 3.67
N TRP A 79 -19.45 11.82 4.26
CA TRP A 79 -20.49 10.81 4.49
C TRP A 79 -21.06 10.26 3.17
N GLN A 80 -21.33 11.10 2.18
CA GLN A 80 -21.75 10.69 0.84
C GLN A 80 -20.68 9.85 0.15
N GLN A 81 -19.39 10.18 0.29
CA GLN A 81 -18.29 9.36 -0.23
C GLN A 81 -18.13 8.02 0.52
N GLN A 82 -18.38 7.99 1.84
CA GLN A 82 -18.44 6.76 2.63
C GLN A 82 -19.63 5.87 2.20
N GLN A 83 -20.78 6.45 1.87
CA GLN A 83 -21.96 5.74 1.37
C GLN A 83 -21.80 5.25 -0.08
N ALA A 84 -21.24 6.07 -0.96
CA ALA A 84 -20.89 5.67 -2.32
C ALA A 84 -19.82 4.59 -2.33
N HIS A 85 -18.91 4.60 -1.33
CA HIS A 85 -18.16 3.41 -1.00
C HIS A 85 -19.13 2.27 -0.65
N GLY A 86 -20.00 2.34 0.35
CA GLY A 86 -20.96 1.29 0.78
C GLY A 86 -21.49 0.23 -0.22
N GLN A 87 -21.67 0.51 -1.51
CA GLN A 87 -21.84 -0.50 -2.58
C GLN A 87 -20.55 -1.31 -2.90
N GLN A 88 -19.71 -1.62 -1.90
CA GLN A 88 -18.35 -2.09 -2.18
C GLN A 88 -18.30 -3.57 -2.56
N HIS A 89 -17.81 -3.80 -3.78
CA HIS A 89 -17.22 -5.06 -4.17
C HIS A 89 -16.17 -5.50 -3.14
N SER A 90 -16.23 -6.79 -2.80
CA SER A 90 -15.25 -7.49 -1.98
C SER A 90 -14.88 -8.77 -2.72
N CYS A 91 -13.63 -9.21 -2.55
CA CYS A 91 -13.16 -10.48 -3.08
C CYS A 91 -12.29 -11.19 -2.03
N THR A 92 -11.94 -12.42 -2.29
CA THR A 92 -10.99 -13.21 -1.51
C THR A 92 -9.60 -13.17 -2.15
N LEU A 93 -8.58 -13.47 -1.35
CA LEU A 93 -7.23 -13.62 -1.86
C LEU A 93 -7.10 -14.79 -2.86
N ASP A 94 -7.89 -15.85 -2.66
CA ASP A 94 -7.98 -16.98 -3.58
C ASP A 94 -8.47 -16.54 -4.97
N GLU A 95 -9.55 -15.75 -5.03
CA GLU A 95 -10.03 -15.16 -6.29
C GLU A 95 -8.97 -14.29 -6.96
N CYS A 96 -8.15 -13.55 -6.19
CA CYS A 96 -7.01 -12.81 -6.74
C CYS A 96 -5.96 -13.75 -7.37
N PHE A 97 -5.65 -14.89 -6.76
CA PHE A 97 -4.74 -15.88 -7.34
C PHE A 97 -5.31 -16.57 -8.57
N GLN A 98 -6.61 -16.89 -8.57
CA GLN A 98 -7.30 -17.41 -9.74
C GLN A 98 -7.19 -16.43 -10.91
N LEU A 99 -7.39 -15.13 -10.68
CA LEU A 99 -7.19 -14.09 -11.70
C LEU A 99 -5.72 -13.98 -12.15
N TYR A 100 -4.77 -14.04 -11.21
CA TYR A 100 -3.34 -13.91 -11.51
C TYR A 100 -2.79 -15.05 -12.38
N THR A 101 -3.34 -16.26 -12.22
CA THR A 101 -2.96 -17.46 -12.97
C THR A 101 -3.94 -17.81 -14.10
N LYS A 102 -4.92 -16.93 -14.35
CA LYS A 102 -5.89 -17.10 -15.43
C LYS A 102 -5.15 -17.03 -16.76
N GLU A 103 -5.55 -17.92 -17.65
CA GLU A 103 -5.08 -17.91 -19.02
C GLU A 103 -5.66 -16.69 -19.78
N GLU A 104 -4.80 -15.95 -20.47
CA GLU A 104 -5.14 -14.71 -21.19
C GLU A 104 -4.69 -14.78 -22.65
N GLN A 105 -5.52 -14.25 -23.56
CA GLN A 105 -5.13 -14.12 -24.96
C GLN A 105 -4.27 -12.89 -25.16
N LEU A 106 -3.16 -13.04 -25.87
CA LEU A 106 -2.30 -11.93 -26.22
C LEU A 106 -3.01 -10.97 -27.15
N ALA A 107 -2.93 -9.67 -26.85
CA ALA A 107 -3.39 -8.62 -27.75
C ALA A 107 -2.60 -8.68 -29.07
N PRO A 108 -3.13 -8.12 -30.17
CA PRO A 108 -2.43 -8.06 -31.45
C PRO A 108 -1.03 -7.43 -31.34
N ASP A 109 -0.89 -6.39 -30.53
CA ASP A 109 0.37 -5.65 -30.33
C ASP A 109 1.38 -6.43 -29.48
N ASP A 110 0.93 -7.40 -28.68
CA ASP A 110 1.73 -8.27 -27.82
C ASP A 110 1.88 -9.70 -28.40
N ALA A 111 1.54 -9.88 -29.68
CA ALA A 111 1.54 -11.20 -30.32
C ALA A 111 2.92 -11.87 -30.27
N TRP A 112 2.95 -13.11 -29.78
CA TRP A 112 4.18 -13.89 -29.69
C TRP A 112 4.65 -14.36 -31.06
N ARG A 113 5.92 -14.13 -31.38
CA ARG A 113 6.51 -14.62 -32.62
C ARG A 113 6.85 -16.10 -32.51
N CYS A 114 6.06 -16.94 -33.16
CA CYS A 114 6.25 -18.39 -33.14
C CYS A 114 7.59 -18.79 -33.78
N PRO A 115 8.47 -19.56 -33.09
CA PRO A 115 9.75 -19.98 -33.63
C PRO A 115 9.60 -20.99 -34.78
N HIS A 116 8.43 -21.64 -34.91
CA HIS A 116 8.12 -22.52 -36.03
C HIS A 116 7.51 -21.75 -37.22
N CYS A 117 6.42 -21.01 -37.00
CA CYS A 117 5.71 -20.30 -38.08
C CYS A 117 6.45 -19.03 -38.57
N LYS A 118 7.40 -18.50 -37.78
CA LYS A 118 8.18 -17.28 -38.05
C LYS A 118 7.35 -16.00 -38.20
N VAL A 119 6.08 -16.03 -37.82
CA VAL A 119 5.13 -14.91 -37.83
C VAL A 119 4.58 -14.64 -36.43
N PRO A 120 4.12 -13.40 -36.13
CA PRO A 120 3.39 -13.10 -34.90
C PRO A 120 2.12 -13.93 -34.80
N GLN A 121 1.85 -14.48 -33.62
CA GLN A 121 0.67 -15.28 -33.31
C GLN A 121 0.02 -14.73 -32.04
N GLN A 122 -1.30 -14.50 -32.09
CA GLN A 122 -2.10 -14.19 -30.91
C GLN A 122 -2.38 -15.48 -30.14
N GLY A 123 -1.33 -16.00 -29.50
CA GLY A 123 -1.41 -17.17 -28.65
C GLY A 123 -2.08 -16.86 -27.32
N THR A 124 -2.20 -17.89 -26.50
CA THR A 124 -2.70 -17.78 -25.14
C THR A 124 -1.56 -17.99 -24.15
N VAL A 125 -1.46 -17.11 -23.16
CA VAL A 125 -0.42 -17.14 -22.12
C VAL A 125 -1.07 -17.48 -20.79
N LYS A 126 -0.42 -18.37 -20.05
CA LYS A 126 -0.81 -18.72 -18.69
C LYS A 126 0.40 -18.61 -17.79
N LEU A 127 0.28 -17.82 -16.74
CA LEU A 127 1.26 -17.77 -15.66
C LEU A 127 0.92 -18.84 -14.61
N SER A 128 1.93 -19.49 -14.03
CA SER A 128 1.75 -20.45 -12.95
C SER A 128 2.88 -20.38 -11.94
N LEU A 129 2.58 -20.63 -10.67
CA LEU A 129 3.58 -20.66 -9.60
C LEU A 129 4.28 -22.03 -9.60
N TRP A 130 5.59 -22.06 -9.82
CA TRP A 130 6.34 -23.33 -9.88
C TRP A 130 6.82 -23.80 -8.50
N THR A 131 7.36 -22.88 -7.70
CA THR A 131 7.89 -23.12 -6.36
C THR A 131 7.48 -21.99 -5.43
N LEU A 132 7.28 -22.30 -4.16
CA LEU A 132 6.89 -21.31 -3.15
C LEU A 132 8.05 -21.03 -2.17
N PRO A 133 8.29 -19.76 -1.80
CA PRO A 133 9.36 -19.37 -0.88
C PRO A 133 8.99 -19.60 0.60
N ASP A 134 9.97 -19.61 1.51
CA ASP A 134 9.70 -19.63 2.97
C ASP A 134 8.94 -18.37 3.43
N ILE A 135 9.24 -17.22 2.82
CA ILE A 135 8.56 -15.95 3.06
C ILE A 135 7.87 -15.54 1.77
N LEU A 136 6.54 -15.56 1.79
CA LEU A 136 5.70 -15.19 0.66
C LEU A 136 5.23 -13.74 0.84
N ILE A 137 5.66 -12.86 -0.06
CA ILE A 137 5.23 -11.46 -0.09
C ILE A 137 4.20 -11.30 -1.19
N ILE A 138 3.00 -10.85 -0.83
CA ILE A 138 1.88 -10.68 -1.77
C ILE A 138 1.53 -9.20 -1.85
N HIS A 139 1.72 -8.62 -3.03
CA HIS A 139 1.33 -7.24 -3.31
C HIS A 139 -0.04 -7.20 -4.01
N LEU A 140 -1.00 -6.54 -3.37
CA LEU A 140 -2.31 -6.25 -3.97
C LEU A 140 -2.17 -5.04 -4.90
N LYS A 141 -2.25 -5.25 -6.22
CA LYS A 141 -2.11 -4.22 -7.26
C LYS A 141 -3.29 -3.21 -7.22
N ARG A 142 -3.29 -2.32 -6.24
CA ARG A 142 -4.39 -1.37 -6.00
C ARG A 142 -4.32 -0.12 -6.86
N PHE A 143 -3.14 0.31 -7.28
CA PHE A 143 -3.00 1.52 -8.07
C PHE A 143 -3.14 1.21 -9.56
N ARG A 144 -3.98 1.99 -10.23
CA ARG A 144 -4.19 1.93 -11.67
C ARG A 144 -4.09 3.33 -12.24
N GLN A 145 -3.30 3.47 -13.29
CA GLN A 145 -3.24 4.69 -14.09
C GLN A 145 -3.92 4.42 -15.43
N VAL A 146 -4.88 5.28 -15.80
CA VAL A 146 -5.56 5.25 -17.10
C VAL A 146 -5.50 6.66 -17.67
N ALA A 147 -4.74 6.84 -18.75
CA ALA A 147 -4.37 8.17 -19.26
C ALA A 147 -3.78 9.05 -18.14
N GLU A 148 -4.30 10.26 -17.95
CA GLU A 148 -3.89 11.19 -16.89
C GLU A 148 -4.53 10.90 -15.53
N GLN A 149 -5.53 10.02 -15.47
CA GLN A 149 -6.24 9.70 -14.23
C GLN A 149 -5.54 8.57 -13.48
N ARG A 150 -5.34 8.79 -12.18
CA ARG A 150 -4.73 7.81 -11.26
C ARG A 150 -5.75 7.44 -10.19
N HIS A 151 -6.07 6.16 -10.12
CA HIS A 151 -7.06 5.64 -9.18
C HIS A 151 -6.44 4.60 -8.25
N LYS A 152 -6.93 4.56 -7.02
CA LYS A 152 -6.63 3.50 -6.04
C LYS A 152 -7.88 2.66 -5.84
N LEU A 153 -7.76 1.35 -6.03
CA LEU A 153 -8.81 0.38 -5.77
C LEU A 153 -8.98 0.18 -4.26
N THR A 154 -10.19 0.46 -3.78
CA THR A 154 -10.59 0.33 -2.36
C THR A 154 -11.36 -0.96 -2.05
N THR A 155 -11.36 -1.92 -3.01
CA THR A 155 -11.92 -3.26 -2.86
C THR A 155 -11.39 -3.94 -1.59
N LEU A 156 -12.29 -4.49 -0.77
CA LEU A 156 -11.89 -5.30 0.38
C LEU A 156 -11.43 -6.67 -0.13
N VAL A 157 -10.17 -7.00 0.12
CA VAL A 157 -9.62 -8.33 -0.18
C VAL A 157 -9.56 -9.09 1.14
N ARG A 158 -10.37 -10.14 1.28
CA ARG A 158 -10.35 -11.01 2.47
C ARG A 158 -9.21 -12.01 2.34
N PHE A 159 -8.34 -12.05 3.33
CA PHE A 159 -7.20 -12.97 3.39
C PHE A 159 -7.12 -13.67 4.76
N PRO A 160 -6.71 -14.95 4.80
CA PRO A 160 -6.65 -15.70 6.05
C PRO A 160 -5.41 -15.32 6.86
N LEU A 161 -5.58 -14.96 8.14
CA LEU A 161 -4.43 -14.69 9.03
C LEU A 161 -3.58 -15.95 9.28
N ARG A 162 -4.20 -17.13 9.21
CA ARG A 162 -3.56 -18.41 9.49
C ARG A 162 -3.98 -19.45 8.48
N GLY A 163 -3.06 -20.32 8.09
CA GLY A 163 -3.35 -21.48 7.24
C GLY A 163 -3.78 -21.13 5.82
N LEU A 164 -3.17 -20.11 5.21
CA LEU A 164 -3.29 -19.86 3.77
C LEU A 164 -2.77 -21.09 3.02
N ASP A 165 -3.65 -21.82 2.33
CA ASP A 165 -3.28 -22.98 1.51
C ASP A 165 -2.93 -22.55 0.09
N MET A 166 -1.64 -22.56 -0.22
CA MET A 166 -1.13 -22.20 -1.54
C MET A 166 -1.11 -23.38 -2.52
N ALA A 167 -1.37 -24.61 -2.07
CA ALA A 167 -1.30 -25.80 -2.92
C ALA A 167 -2.15 -25.72 -4.21
N PRO A 168 -3.39 -25.17 -4.19
CA PRO A 168 -4.21 -25.06 -5.41
C PRO A 168 -3.62 -24.13 -6.48
N HIS A 169 -2.74 -23.21 -6.09
CA HIS A 169 -2.18 -22.19 -6.98
C HIS A 169 -0.80 -22.56 -7.54
N VAL A 170 -0.22 -23.68 -7.10
CA VAL A 170 1.05 -24.21 -7.63
C VAL A 170 0.77 -25.05 -8.88
N ALA A 171 1.63 -24.92 -9.89
CA ALA A 171 1.58 -25.73 -11.10
C ALA A 171 1.63 -27.22 -10.73
N GLN A 172 0.61 -27.98 -11.11
CA GLN A 172 0.65 -29.42 -10.92
C GLN A 172 1.74 -30.02 -11.81
N ARG A 173 2.77 -30.58 -11.19
CA ARG A 173 3.67 -31.52 -11.89
C ARG A 173 2.80 -32.70 -12.29
N GLY A 174 2.64 -32.90 -13.60
CA GLY A 174 1.69 -33.85 -14.17
C GLY A 174 1.67 -35.17 -13.41
N GLN A 175 0.47 -35.60 -13.01
CA GLN A 175 0.26 -36.96 -12.56
C GLN A 175 0.69 -37.92 -13.70
N PRO A 176 1.34 -39.05 -13.38
CA PRO A 176 1.58 -40.11 -14.35
C PRO A 176 0.26 -40.84 -14.60
N GLY A 177 -0.60 -40.26 -15.44
CA GLY A 177 -1.91 -40.82 -15.78
C GLY A 177 -2.53 -40.34 -17.11
N GLY A 178 -2.03 -39.25 -17.70
CA GLY A 178 -2.46 -38.79 -19.02
C GLY A 178 -1.41 -39.11 -20.08
N GLN A 179 -1.76 -39.95 -21.05
CA GLN A 179 -0.93 -40.28 -22.21
C GLN A 179 -0.71 -39.05 -23.12
N LEU A 180 0.51 -38.94 -23.67
CA LEU A 180 0.97 -38.11 -24.81
C LEU A 180 1.06 -36.59 -24.51
N LEU A 181 2.21 -35.92 -24.56
CA LEU A 181 3.22 -35.82 -25.62
C LEU A 181 4.57 -35.32 -25.06
N GLY A 182 5.70 -35.75 -25.62
CA GLY A 182 6.95 -34.95 -25.61
C GLY A 182 8.10 -35.44 -24.75
N ARG A 183 8.83 -36.41 -25.30
CA ARG A 183 10.12 -36.97 -24.87
C ARG A 183 11.28 -35.94 -24.90
N TRP A 184 11.43 -35.09 -23.88
CA TRP A 184 12.61 -34.20 -23.78
C TRP A 184 13.07 -33.98 -22.33
N ALA A 185 13.95 -34.85 -21.81
CA ALA A 185 15.05 -34.56 -20.88
C ALA A 185 15.66 -35.87 -20.32
N PRO A 186 16.88 -36.28 -20.75
CA PRO A 186 17.55 -37.49 -20.23
C PRO A 186 18.17 -37.33 -18.82
N TRP A 187 18.00 -36.18 -18.16
CA TRP A 187 18.73 -35.82 -16.94
C TRP A 187 17.80 -35.24 -15.87
N GLN A 188 16.79 -36.00 -15.44
CA GLN A 188 16.12 -35.70 -14.16
C GLN A 188 15.86 -37.03 -13.45
N HIS A 189 16.56 -37.25 -12.33
CA HIS A 189 16.13 -38.25 -11.37
C HIS A 189 14.72 -37.87 -10.90
N PRO A 190 13.72 -38.78 -10.98
CA PRO A 190 12.40 -38.47 -10.50
C PRO A 190 12.45 -38.48 -8.96
N LEU A 191 12.57 -37.30 -8.36
CA LEU A 191 12.21 -37.14 -6.95
C LEU A 191 10.69 -37.30 -6.85
N ARG A 192 10.23 -38.55 -6.78
CA ARG A 192 8.89 -38.91 -6.35
C ARG A 192 8.83 -38.59 -4.86
N LEU A 193 8.18 -37.47 -4.51
CA LEU A 193 7.77 -37.25 -3.12
C LEU A 193 6.78 -38.37 -2.74
N PRO A 194 6.94 -39.01 -1.56
CA PRO A 194 6.03 -40.07 -1.12
C PRO A 194 4.58 -39.57 -1.01
N PRO A 195 3.58 -40.44 -1.26
CA PRO A 195 2.18 -40.13 -0.99
C PRO A 195 1.98 -40.04 0.53
N GLY A 196 2.09 -38.83 1.07
CA GLY A 196 2.06 -38.57 2.52
C GLY A 196 2.85 -37.34 2.98
N CYS A 197 3.49 -36.58 2.08
CA CYS A 197 4.17 -35.35 2.49
C CYS A 197 3.19 -34.36 3.16
N PRO A 198 3.59 -33.75 4.29
CA PRO A 198 2.78 -32.75 4.99
C PRO A 198 2.40 -31.61 4.03
N ARG A 199 1.34 -30.87 4.35
CA ARG A 199 0.91 -29.68 3.61
C ARG A 199 1.98 -28.57 3.70
N ASP A 200 3.07 -28.70 2.95
CA ASP A 200 4.23 -27.79 2.88
C ASP A 200 3.92 -26.46 2.15
N HIS A 201 2.64 -26.15 2.00
CA HIS A 201 2.11 -24.98 1.30
C HIS A 201 1.20 -24.14 2.19
N LEU A 202 1.18 -24.42 3.50
CA LEU A 202 0.46 -23.61 4.48
C LEU A 202 1.32 -22.44 4.94
N TYR A 203 0.72 -21.25 4.93
CA TYR A 203 1.35 -20.04 5.40
C TYR A 203 0.52 -19.34 6.47
N ASP A 204 1.20 -18.68 7.40
CA ASP A 204 0.60 -17.79 8.38
C ASP A 204 1.04 -16.35 8.11
N LEU A 205 0.09 -15.43 8.19
CA LEU A 205 0.33 -14.00 8.05
C LEU A 205 1.06 -13.50 9.30
N TYR A 206 2.14 -12.74 9.11
CA TYR A 206 2.86 -12.13 10.23
C TYR A 206 2.98 -10.61 10.11
N ALA A 207 2.76 -10.05 8.91
CA ALA A 207 2.69 -8.59 8.75
C ALA A 207 1.79 -8.17 7.58
N VAL A 208 1.24 -6.96 7.69
CA VAL A 208 0.47 -6.26 6.66
C VAL A 208 1.01 -4.85 6.56
N CYS A 209 1.44 -4.44 5.37
CA CYS A 209 1.66 -3.03 5.05
C CYS A 209 0.34 -2.45 4.56
N ASN A 210 -0.14 -1.42 5.24
CA ASN A 210 -1.36 -0.70 4.94
C ASN A 210 -1.03 0.61 4.23
N HIS A 211 -1.85 1.00 3.26
CA HIS A 211 -1.77 2.30 2.61
C HIS A 211 -3.09 3.07 2.74
N HIS A 212 -3.00 4.32 3.17
CA HIS A 212 -4.09 5.27 3.29
C HIS A 212 -3.90 6.44 2.31
N GLY A 213 -4.96 7.08 1.85
CA GLY A 213 -4.87 8.16 0.86
C GLY A 213 -4.75 7.69 -0.60
N SER A 214 -4.29 8.59 -1.47
CA SER A 214 -4.27 8.45 -2.93
C SER A 214 -2.86 8.16 -3.48
N MET A 215 -2.71 8.14 -4.81
CA MET A 215 -1.40 7.93 -5.45
C MET A 215 -0.49 9.17 -5.38
N GLN A 216 -1.08 10.36 -5.21
CA GLN A 216 -0.36 11.64 -5.14
C GLN A 216 0.11 11.97 -3.73
N GLY A 217 -0.54 11.40 -2.72
CA GLY A 217 -0.23 11.61 -1.32
C GLY A 217 -0.97 10.59 -0.48
N GLY A 218 -0.24 9.94 0.41
CA GLY A 218 -0.78 8.87 1.24
C GLY A 218 0.10 8.65 2.46
N HIS A 219 -0.34 7.73 3.29
CA HIS A 219 0.34 7.37 4.54
C HIS A 219 0.42 5.85 4.66
N TYR A 220 1.59 5.35 5.05
CA TYR A 220 1.82 3.92 5.22
C TYR A 220 1.90 3.59 6.70
N THR A 221 1.21 2.55 7.09
CA THR A 221 1.24 1.99 8.46
C THR A 221 1.44 0.48 8.35
N ALA A 222 1.79 -0.17 9.46
CA ALA A 222 1.98 -1.62 9.46
C ALA A 222 1.20 -2.28 10.59
N PHE A 223 0.55 -3.41 10.29
CA PHE A 223 0.13 -4.35 11.31
C PHE A 223 1.15 -5.49 11.35
N CYS A 224 1.74 -5.76 12.51
CA CYS A 224 2.69 -6.86 12.66
C CYS A 224 2.30 -7.73 13.86
N CYS A 225 2.38 -9.05 13.67
CA CYS A 225 2.27 -10.02 14.74
C CYS A 225 3.63 -10.12 15.45
N ASN A 226 3.66 -9.80 16.74
CA ASN A 226 4.87 -9.95 17.55
C ASN A 226 5.12 -11.44 17.81
N ALA A 227 6.30 -11.94 17.42
CA ALA A 227 6.66 -13.34 17.54
C ALA A 227 6.80 -13.80 19.01
N LEU A 228 6.99 -12.89 19.96
CA LEU A 228 7.21 -13.23 21.37
C LEU A 228 5.91 -13.50 22.13
N ASP A 229 4.85 -12.73 21.86
CA ASP A 229 3.56 -12.85 22.58
C ASP A 229 2.41 -13.30 21.67
N GLY A 230 2.63 -13.39 20.36
CA GLY A 230 1.63 -13.78 19.37
C GLY A 230 0.51 -12.76 19.15
N ARG A 231 0.69 -11.50 19.56
CA ARG A 231 -0.31 -10.43 19.45
C ARG A 231 -0.03 -9.49 18.29
N TRP A 232 -1.08 -8.89 17.76
CA TRP A 232 -0.99 -7.90 16.69
C TRP A 232 -0.83 -6.50 17.23
N TYR A 233 0.03 -5.72 16.57
CA TYR A 233 0.28 -4.33 16.87
C TYR A 233 0.22 -3.50 15.59
N SER A 234 -0.36 -2.30 15.70
CA SER A 234 -0.27 -1.23 14.72
C SER A 234 0.97 -0.41 14.96
N TYR A 235 1.72 -0.17 13.90
CA TYR A 235 2.87 0.71 13.85
C TYR A 235 2.53 1.86 12.91
N ASP A 236 2.34 3.03 13.50
CA ASP A 236 2.05 4.29 12.82
C ASP A 236 3.14 5.30 13.21
N ASP A 237 4.19 5.36 12.39
CA ASP A 237 5.42 6.11 12.65
C ASP A 237 6.02 5.83 14.04
N SER A 238 5.82 6.76 14.99
CA SER A 238 6.33 6.67 16.36
C SER A 238 5.34 6.04 17.34
N ARG A 239 4.11 5.77 16.89
CA ARG A 239 3.03 5.24 17.72
C ARG A 239 2.89 3.73 17.51
N VAL A 240 2.79 3.01 18.62
CA VAL A 240 2.57 1.57 18.62
C VAL A 240 1.36 1.26 19.48
N GLU A 241 0.36 0.63 18.89
CA GLU A 241 -0.91 0.32 19.54
C GLU A 241 -1.28 -1.15 19.35
N TRP A 242 -1.97 -1.73 20.32
CA TRP A 242 -2.45 -3.11 20.22
C TRP A 242 -3.67 -3.20 19.31
N VAL A 243 -3.78 -4.26 18.51
CA VAL A 243 -4.87 -4.48 17.54
C VAL A 243 -5.45 -5.89 17.70
N ARG A 244 -6.77 -6.03 17.53
CA ARG A 244 -7.44 -7.35 17.50
C ARG A 244 -7.21 -8.04 16.17
N GLU A 245 -7.06 -9.37 16.16
CA GLU A 245 -6.93 -10.15 14.92
C GLU A 245 -8.05 -9.86 13.90
N ALA A 246 -9.29 -9.66 14.37
CA ALA A 246 -10.44 -9.35 13.52
C ALA A 246 -10.33 -7.99 12.79
N GLU A 247 -9.49 -7.08 13.28
CA GLU A 247 -9.31 -5.72 12.77
C GLU A 247 -8.12 -5.62 11.79
N VAL A 248 -7.33 -6.70 11.62
CA VAL A 248 -6.16 -6.73 10.72
C VAL A 248 -6.56 -6.71 9.24
N SER A 249 -7.67 -7.39 8.90
CA SER A 249 -8.13 -7.51 7.51
C SER A 249 -8.98 -6.29 7.10
N THR A 250 -8.32 -5.28 6.53
CA THR A 250 -8.96 -4.02 6.14
C THR A 250 -8.82 -3.72 4.64
N ARG A 251 -9.47 -2.65 4.17
CA ARG A 251 -9.32 -2.14 2.79
C ARG A 251 -7.98 -1.46 2.54
N SER A 252 -7.28 -1.03 3.60
CA SER A 252 -5.98 -0.38 3.48
C SER A 252 -4.84 -1.39 3.26
N ALA A 253 -5.06 -2.68 3.56
CA ALA A 253 -4.09 -3.75 3.32
C ALA A 253 -3.58 -3.70 1.88
N TYR A 254 -2.26 -3.54 1.71
CA TYR A 254 -1.61 -3.29 0.44
C TYR A 254 -0.55 -4.36 0.11
N ILE A 255 0.30 -4.70 1.08
CA ILE A 255 1.27 -5.80 0.96
C ILE A 255 1.07 -6.74 2.14
N LEU A 256 0.94 -8.03 1.87
CA LEU A 256 0.77 -9.09 2.86
C LEU A 256 2.08 -9.89 2.98
N PHE A 257 2.50 -10.18 4.20
CA PHE A 257 3.70 -10.94 4.48
C PHE A 257 3.33 -12.25 5.19
N TYR A 258 3.59 -13.35 4.51
CA TYR A 258 3.26 -14.70 4.93
C TYR A 258 4.54 -15.51 5.18
N GLN A 259 4.56 -16.28 6.25
CA GLN A 259 5.64 -17.21 6.58
C GLN A 259 5.13 -18.64 6.46
N ARG A 260 5.91 -19.50 5.79
CA ARG A 260 5.59 -20.92 5.63
C ARG A 260 5.61 -21.62 7.00
N ARG A 261 4.56 -22.40 7.29
CA ARG A 261 4.56 -23.30 8.45
C ARG A 261 5.61 -24.38 8.22
N ARG A 262 6.58 -24.47 9.11
CA ARG A 262 7.46 -25.63 9.19
C ARG A 262 6.75 -26.70 10.01
N ALA A 263 6.56 -27.88 9.41
CA ALA A 263 6.02 -29.04 10.08
C ALA A 263 6.96 -29.55 11.19
#